data_AF-A0A9P7Y6C7-F1
#
_entry.id   AF-A0A9P7Y6C7-F1
#
_cell.length_a   1.000
_cell.length_b   1.000
_cell.length_c   1.000
_cell.angle_alpha   90.00
_cell.angle_beta   90.00
_cell.angle_gamma   90.00
#
_symmetry.space_group_name_H-M   'P 1'
#
loop_
_entity.id
_entity.type
_entity.pdbx_description
1 polymer ?
#
loop_
_entity_poly.entity_id
_entity_poly.type
_entity_poly.pdbx_seq_one_letter_code
_entity_poly.pdbx_strand_id
1 'polypeptide(L)'
;MSYLTQTSRFLNDAAGLEKTLRLLQALTQICASYAPNPQPWLQARKQIALGRRYFRPGKIVPAFTASASAFHKPPGTSISLLNLLDSTRWLCQGLYILLESFTLLDAMGVCDHEWADWLFIEGQKFWFYAIFHGVVIGLLELLMVNSTPIAVPTKTKESSKTEEDEKNELEQKSQIQRNRRLKVMKQLVVDGCDLFVPGPSTGWLVVSSTKVGVLMTVSSVVAGTDIWERVQGSG
;
A
#
# COMPACT_ATOMS: atom_id res chain seq x y z
N MET A 1 -2.77 15.21 24.12
CA MET A 1 -3.97 14.48 23.62
C MET A 1 -4.03 13.11 24.26
N SER A 2 -5.19 12.69 24.80
CA SER A 2 -5.36 11.33 25.32
C SER A 2 -5.26 10.30 24.19
N TYR A 3 -4.67 9.14 24.46
CA TYR A 3 -4.58 8.03 23.49
C TYR A 3 -5.95 7.59 22.98
N LEU A 4 -7.00 7.68 23.81
CA LEU A 4 -8.37 7.36 23.41
C LEU A 4 -8.86 8.25 22.25
N THR A 5 -8.55 9.55 22.29
CA THR A 5 -8.91 10.49 21.23
C THR A 5 -8.16 10.18 19.94
N GLN A 6 -6.88 9.84 20.05
CA GLN A 6 -6.05 9.49 18.87
C GLN A 6 -6.57 8.22 18.20
N THR A 7 -6.90 7.18 18.97
CA THR A 7 -7.48 5.93 18.48
C THR A 7 -8.85 6.15 17.86
N SER A 8 -9.70 6.97 18.47
CA SER A 8 -11.00 7.35 17.91
C SER A 8 -10.86 8.00 16.54
N ARG A 9 -9.94 8.96 16.38
CA ARG A 9 -9.67 9.58 15.07
C ARG A 9 -9.23 8.55 14.03
N PHE A 10 -8.34 7.63 14.39
CA PHE A 10 -7.84 6.60 13.47
C PHE A 10 -8.94 5.61 13.03
N LEU A 11 -9.79 5.17 13.95
CA LEU A 11 -10.88 4.22 13.63
C LEU A 11 -12.03 4.87 12.87
N ASN A 12 -12.23 6.19 13.02
CA ASN A 12 -13.21 6.95 12.23
C ASN A 12 -12.71 7.27 10.81
N ASP A 13 -11.43 7.10 10.52
CA ASP A 13 -10.89 7.19 9.16
C ASP A 13 -11.07 5.86 8.41
N ALA A 14 -11.64 5.91 7.21
CA ALA A 14 -11.94 4.70 6.42
C ALA A 14 -10.69 3.85 6.09
N ALA A 15 -9.52 4.48 5.92
CA ALA A 15 -8.28 3.75 5.67
C ALA A 15 -7.73 3.13 6.97
N GLY A 16 -7.84 3.82 8.10
CA GLY A 16 -7.49 3.28 9.42
C GLY A 16 -8.36 2.08 9.81
N LEU A 17 -9.67 2.17 9.58
CA LEU A 17 -10.59 1.06 9.80
C LEU A 17 -10.28 -0.14 8.89
N GLU A 18 -10.02 0.08 7.60
CA GLU A 18 -9.66 -1.01 6.66
C GLU A 18 -8.39 -1.75 7.09
N LYS A 19 -7.36 -1.03 7.56
CA LYS A 19 -6.13 -1.65 8.07
C LYS A 19 -6.34 -2.37 9.38
N THR A 20 -7.21 -1.87 10.25
CA THR A 20 -7.60 -2.57 11.48
C THR A 20 -8.28 -3.90 11.15
N LEU A 21 -9.22 -3.91 10.21
CA LEU A 21 -9.86 -5.14 9.74
C LEU A 21 -8.84 -6.09 9.09
N ARG A 22 -7.87 -5.57 8.32
CA ARG A 22 -6.80 -6.40 7.72
C ARG A 22 -5.95 -7.06 8.81
N LEU A 23 -5.63 -6.34 9.87
CA LEU A 23 -4.91 -6.86 11.02
C LEU A 23 -5.71 -7.95 11.74
N LEU A 24 -7.01 -7.72 12.00
CA LEU A 24 -7.89 -8.72 12.63
C LEU A 24 -8.04 -9.98 11.75
N GLN A 25 -8.15 -9.82 10.43
CA GLN A 25 -8.16 -10.93 9.48
C GLN A 25 -6.86 -11.74 9.55
N ALA A 26 -5.72 -11.08 9.65
CA ALA A 26 -4.42 -11.73 9.76
C ALA A 26 -4.26 -12.48 11.10
N LEU A 27 -4.70 -11.89 12.20
CA LEU A 27 -4.65 -12.51 13.53
C LEU A 27 -5.57 -13.73 13.62
N THR A 28 -6.81 -13.63 13.14
CA THR A 28 -7.75 -14.77 13.09
C THR A 28 -7.20 -15.93 12.26
N GLN A 29 -6.50 -15.62 11.16
CA GLN A 29 -5.82 -16.62 10.34
C GLN A 29 -4.66 -17.32 11.07
N ILE A 30 -3.88 -16.58 11.86
CA ILE A 30 -2.81 -17.15 12.69
C ILE A 30 -3.43 -18.03 13.78
N CYS A 31 -4.44 -17.54 14.50
CA CYS A 31 -5.14 -18.31 15.54
C CYS A 31 -5.73 -19.61 14.99
N ALA A 32 -6.32 -19.59 13.78
CA ALA A 32 -6.85 -20.77 13.12
C ALA A 32 -5.78 -21.86 12.90
N SER A 33 -4.50 -21.49 12.79
CA SER A 33 -3.40 -22.44 12.57
C SER A 33 -2.99 -23.20 13.84
N TYR A 34 -3.31 -22.68 15.02
CA TYR A 34 -2.89 -23.24 16.31
C TYR A 34 -4.08 -23.67 17.19
N ALA A 35 -5.31 -23.28 16.83
CA ALA A 35 -6.49 -23.63 17.59
C ALA A 35 -6.84 -25.13 17.45
N PRO A 36 -7.25 -25.81 18.54
CA PRO A 36 -7.74 -27.20 18.47
C PRO A 36 -8.96 -27.36 17.55
N ASN A 37 -9.81 -26.34 17.49
CA ASN A 37 -10.91 -26.24 16.52
C ASN A 37 -10.73 -24.98 15.64
N PRO A 38 -10.33 -25.12 14.36
CA PRO A 38 -10.05 -23.97 13.49
C PRO A 38 -11.31 -23.33 12.89
N GLN A 39 -12.47 -24.01 12.88
CA GLN A 39 -13.65 -23.58 12.12
C GLN A 39 -14.18 -22.18 12.51
N PRO A 40 -14.31 -21.82 13.80
CA PRO A 40 -14.78 -20.48 14.17
C PRO A 40 -13.83 -19.37 13.70
N TRP A 41 -12.53 -19.62 13.76
CA TRP A 41 -11.49 -18.67 13.34
C TRP A 41 -11.48 -18.48 11.83
N LEU A 42 -11.67 -19.57 11.07
CA LEU A 42 -11.79 -19.51 9.62
C LEU A 42 -13.07 -18.77 9.19
N GLN A 43 -14.19 -18.98 9.91
CA GLN A 43 -15.42 -18.24 9.65
C GLN A 43 -15.25 -16.75 9.95
N ALA A 44 -14.65 -16.40 11.10
CA ALA A 44 -14.34 -15.02 11.45
C ALA A 44 -13.44 -14.36 10.40
N ARG A 45 -12.38 -15.06 9.96
CA ARG A 45 -11.50 -14.59 8.88
C ARG A 45 -12.27 -14.28 7.61
N LYS A 46 -13.15 -15.18 7.16
CA LYS A 46 -13.97 -14.99 5.95
C LYS A 46 -14.86 -13.76 6.07
N GLN A 47 -15.57 -13.60 7.19
CA GLN A 47 -16.47 -12.46 7.41
C GLN A 47 -15.71 -11.13 7.49
N ILE A 48 -14.56 -11.09 8.18
CA ILE A 48 -13.71 -9.89 8.24
C ILE A 48 -13.16 -9.56 6.85
N ALA A 49 -12.73 -10.56 6.08
CA ALA A 49 -12.25 -10.38 4.71
C ALA A 49 -13.35 -9.79 3.80
N LEU A 50 -14.58 -10.28 3.94
CA LEU A 50 -15.75 -9.74 3.24
C LEU A 50 -16.02 -8.29 3.64
N GLY A 51 -15.99 -7.96 4.94
CA GLY A 51 -16.13 -6.58 5.42
C GLY A 51 -15.12 -5.62 4.79
N ARG A 52 -13.88 -6.07 4.55
CA ARG A 52 -12.87 -5.27 3.83
C ARG A 52 -13.20 -5.07 2.35
N ARG A 53 -13.94 -5.99 1.71
CA ARG A 53 -14.37 -5.86 0.30
C ARG A 53 -15.33 -4.71 0.08
N TYR A 54 -16.12 -4.34 1.08
CA TYR A 54 -17.05 -3.19 0.98
C TYR A 54 -16.34 -1.84 0.78
N PHE A 55 -15.07 -1.70 1.18
CA PHE A 55 -14.30 -0.48 0.96
C PHE A 55 -13.69 -0.37 -0.46
N ARG A 56 -13.76 -1.43 -1.28
CA ARG A 56 -13.12 -1.48 -2.60
C ARG A 56 -13.84 -0.63 -3.66
N PRO A 57 -15.18 -0.68 -3.82
CA PRO A 57 -15.86 0.09 -4.87
C PRO A 57 -15.55 1.59 -4.82
N GLY A 58 -15.46 2.18 -3.62
CA GLY A 58 -15.11 3.59 -3.44
C GLY A 58 -13.68 3.96 -3.88
N LYS A 59 -12.82 2.98 -4.17
CA LYS A 59 -11.43 3.17 -4.59
C LYS A 59 -11.21 2.98 -6.10
N ILE A 60 -12.24 2.57 -6.85
CA ILE A 60 -12.14 2.34 -8.30
C ILE A 60 -11.76 3.64 -9.01
N VAL A 61 -12.57 4.69 -8.85
CA VAL A 61 -12.34 5.98 -9.52
C VAL A 61 -10.99 6.59 -9.14
N PRO A 62 -10.61 6.70 -7.84
CA PRO A 62 -9.29 7.17 -7.44
C PRO A 62 -8.11 6.40 -8.08
N ALA A 63 -8.22 5.09 -8.26
CA ALA A 63 -7.15 4.29 -8.87
C ALA A 63 -6.95 4.64 -10.35
N PHE A 64 -8.05 4.75 -11.11
CA PHE A 64 -7.96 5.12 -12.53
C PHE A 64 -7.55 6.59 -12.73
N THR A 65 -7.99 7.51 -11.87
CA THR A 65 -7.52 8.90 -11.94
C THR A 65 -6.04 9.04 -11.59
N ALA A 66 -5.54 8.26 -10.62
CA ALA A 66 -4.11 8.18 -10.33
C ALA A 66 -3.31 7.67 -11.53
N SER A 67 -3.77 6.61 -12.19
CA SER A 67 -3.15 6.09 -13.42
C SER A 67 -3.10 7.14 -14.55
N ALA A 68 -4.21 7.84 -14.78
CA ALA A 68 -4.29 8.88 -15.80
C ALA A 68 -3.37 10.08 -15.49
N SER A 69 -3.28 10.51 -14.23
CA SER A 69 -2.41 11.64 -13.81
C SER A 69 -0.91 11.30 -13.80
N ALA A 70 -0.56 10.02 -13.61
CA ALA A 70 0.80 9.55 -13.79
C ALA A 70 1.21 9.63 -15.27
N PHE A 71 0.30 9.33 -16.19
CA PHE A 71 0.54 9.32 -17.63
C PHE A 71 0.46 10.71 -18.28
N HIS A 72 -0.59 11.49 -17.99
CA HIS A 72 -0.79 12.83 -18.56
C HIS A 72 0.13 13.85 -17.88
N LYS A 73 1.15 14.29 -18.61
CA LYS A 73 2.06 15.38 -18.24
C LYS A 73 1.88 16.58 -19.17
N PRO A 74 2.18 17.80 -18.70
CA PRO A 74 2.04 19.01 -19.52
C PRO A 74 2.85 18.90 -20.82
N PRO A 75 2.35 19.52 -21.91
CA PRO A 75 3.01 19.46 -23.22
C PRO A 75 4.45 19.99 -23.11
N GLY A 76 5.39 19.25 -23.69
CA GLY A 76 6.83 19.55 -23.61
C GLY A 76 7.58 18.79 -22.51
N THR A 77 6.91 18.01 -21.65
CA THR A 77 7.57 17.13 -20.68
C THR A 77 7.63 15.69 -21.20
N SER A 78 8.83 15.11 -21.31
CA SER A 78 8.99 13.70 -21.67
C SER A 78 8.46 12.78 -20.57
N ILE A 79 7.71 11.73 -20.94
CA ILE A 79 7.27 10.71 -19.99
C ILE A 79 8.49 9.88 -19.56
N SER A 80 8.86 9.96 -18.30
CA SER A 80 9.91 9.11 -17.71
C SER A 80 9.39 7.67 -17.54
N LEU A 81 10.31 6.70 -17.57
CA LEU A 81 10.01 5.29 -17.27
C LEU A 81 9.30 5.12 -15.93
N LEU A 82 9.66 5.90 -14.91
CA LEU A 82 9.01 5.86 -13.60
C LEU A 82 7.52 6.24 -13.67
N ASN A 83 7.17 7.23 -14.50
CA ASN A 83 5.78 7.65 -14.67
C ASN A 83 4.96 6.57 -15.39
N LEU A 84 5.56 5.88 -16.36
CA LEU A 84 4.91 4.78 -17.05
C LEU A 84 4.67 3.60 -16.10
N LEU A 85 5.69 3.20 -15.33
CA LEU A 85 5.56 2.15 -14.32
C LEU A 85 4.51 2.49 -13.27
N ASP A 86 4.47 3.75 -12.80
CA ASP A 86 3.48 4.20 -11.82
C ASP A 86 2.06 4.20 -12.42
N SER A 87 1.91 4.67 -13.67
CA SER A 87 0.63 4.59 -14.38
C SER A 87 0.14 3.15 -14.52
N THR A 88 1.02 2.22 -14.91
CA THR A 88 0.71 0.78 -15.01
C THR A 88 0.37 0.18 -13.64
N ARG A 89 1.11 0.52 -12.58
CA ARG A 89 0.79 0.10 -11.20
C ARG A 89 -0.65 0.48 -10.83
N TRP A 90 -1.03 1.75 -11.02
CA TRP A 90 -2.36 2.24 -10.69
C TRP A 90 -3.44 1.65 -11.60
N LEU A 91 -3.14 1.39 -12.87
CA LEU A 91 -4.05 0.72 -13.79
C LEU A 91 -4.36 -0.71 -13.34
N CYS A 92 -3.32 -1.50 -13.04
CA CYS A 92 -3.47 -2.85 -12.52
C CYS A 92 -4.21 -2.85 -11.17
N GLN A 93 -3.92 -1.88 -10.29
CA GLN A 93 -4.63 -1.72 -9.03
C GLN A 93 -6.12 -1.41 -9.25
N GLY A 94 -6.45 -0.54 -10.22
CA GLY A 94 -7.82 -0.22 -10.61
C GLY A 94 -8.57 -1.42 -11.15
N LEU A 95 -7.95 -2.19 -12.05
CA LEU A 95 -8.52 -3.43 -12.59
C LEU A 95 -8.77 -4.46 -11.49
N TYR A 96 -7.83 -4.66 -10.56
CA TYR A 96 -8.03 -5.52 -9.39
C TYR A 96 -9.29 -5.14 -8.60
N ILE A 97 -9.40 -3.85 -8.23
CA ILE A 97 -10.51 -3.35 -7.42
C ILE A 97 -11.83 -3.50 -8.19
N LEU A 98 -11.82 -3.24 -9.50
CA LEU A 98 -12.99 -3.38 -10.36
C LEU A 98 -13.48 -4.85 -10.41
N LEU A 99 -12.58 -5.79 -10.67
CA LEU A 99 -12.90 -7.22 -10.74
C LEU A 99 -13.42 -7.77 -9.41
N GLU A 100 -12.76 -7.42 -8.29
CA GLU A 100 -13.24 -7.80 -6.95
C GLU A 100 -14.64 -7.23 -6.66
N SER A 101 -14.93 -6.03 -7.15
CA SER A 101 -16.22 -5.38 -6.96
C SER A 101 -17.33 -6.12 -7.73
N PHE A 102 -17.04 -6.66 -8.91
CA PHE A 102 -17.99 -7.52 -9.64
C PHE A 102 -18.23 -8.87 -8.94
N THR A 103 -17.20 -9.44 -8.31
CA THR A 103 -17.33 -10.68 -7.52
C THR A 103 -17.92 -10.46 -6.11
N LEU A 104 -18.30 -9.22 -5.75
CA LEU A 104 -18.73 -8.90 -4.39
C LEU A 104 -20.06 -9.55 -4.02
N LEU A 105 -21.04 -9.51 -4.93
CA LEU A 105 -22.37 -10.08 -4.68
C LEU A 105 -22.33 -11.61 -4.55
N ASP A 106 -21.47 -12.25 -5.33
CA ASP A 106 -21.18 -13.68 -5.23
C ASP A 106 -20.50 -14.00 -3.88
N ALA A 107 -19.50 -13.21 -3.48
CA ALA A 107 -18.85 -13.37 -2.18
C ALA A 107 -19.77 -13.14 -0.97
N MET A 108 -20.89 -12.43 -1.15
CA MET A 108 -21.94 -12.26 -0.13
C MET A 108 -22.92 -13.44 -0.09
N GLY A 109 -22.89 -14.35 -1.07
CA GLY A 109 -23.86 -15.43 -1.25
C GLY A 109 -25.22 -14.94 -1.75
N VAL A 110 -25.27 -13.78 -2.42
CA VAL A 110 -26.51 -13.22 -2.98
C VAL A 110 -26.77 -13.76 -4.38
N CYS A 111 -25.74 -13.87 -5.20
CA CYS A 111 -25.84 -14.39 -6.56
C CYS A 111 -24.66 -15.32 -6.87
N ASP A 112 -24.91 -16.63 -6.91
CA ASP A 112 -23.89 -17.62 -7.22
C ASP A 112 -23.65 -17.68 -8.73
N HIS A 113 -22.41 -17.43 -9.15
CA HIS A 113 -22.03 -17.49 -10.56
C HIS A 113 -20.75 -18.30 -10.76
N GLU A 114 -20.77 -19.25 -11.71
CA GLU A 114 -19.59 -20.04 -12.08
C GLU A 114 -18.42 -19.19 -12.58
N TRP A 115 -18.70 -17.98 -13.08
CA TRP A 115 -17.65 -17.06 -13.54
C TRP A 115 -16.95 -16.28 -12.42
N ALA A 116 -17.50 -16.25 -11.21
CA ALA A 116 -16.95 -15.45 -10.12
C ALA A 116 -15.57 -15.95 -9.66
N ASP A 117 -15.37 -17.27 -9.65
CA ASP A 117 -14.12 -17.89 -9.21
C ASP A 117 -12.94 -17.53 -10.13
N TRP A 118 -13.10 -17.65 -11.45
CA TRP A 118 -12.03 -17.28 -12.37
C TRP A 118 -11.80 -15.77 -12.39
N LEU A 119 -12.86 -14.97 -12.28
CA LEU A 119 -12.75 -13.51 -12.23
C LEU A 119 -12.01 -13.04 -10.96
N PHE A 120 -12.26 -13.71 -9.84
CA PHE A 120 -11.54 -13.50 -8.59
C PHE A 120 -10.05 -13.81 -8.76
N ILE A 121 -9.70 -14.94 -9.40
CA ILE A 121 -8.30 -15.30 -9.69
C ILE A 121 -7.63 -14.24 -10.57
N GLU A 122 -8.28 -13.79 -11.64
CA GLU A 122 -7.75 -12.72 -12.51
C GLU A 122 -7.54 -11.42 -11.73
N GLY A 123 -8.48 -11.05 -10.86
CA GLY A 123 -8.30 -9.93 -9.93
C GLY A 123 -7.01 -10.07 -9.10
N GLN A 124 -6.79 -11.23 -8.49
CA GLN A 124 -5.61 -11.48 -7.67
C GLN A 124 -4.30 -11.39 -8.47
N LYS A 125 -4.31 -11.75 -9.76
CA LYS A 125 -3.16 -11.56 -10.67
C LYS A 125 -2.88 -10.07 -10.90
N PHE A 126 -3.91 -9.26 -11.21
CA PHE A 126 -3.73 -7.81 -11.36
C PHE A 126 -3.23 -7.14 -10.09
N TRP A 127 -3.67 -7.60 -8.92
CA TRP A 127 -3.16 -7.09 -7.64
C TRP A 127 -1.67 -7.41 -7.47
N PHE A 128 -1.25 -8.63 -7.79
CA PHE A 128 0.17 -8.99 -7.80
C PHE A 128 0.98 -8.10 -8.75
N TYR A 129 0.51 -7.89 -9.98
CA TYR A 129 1.20 -7.03 -10.95
C TYR A 129 1.34 -5.59 -10.45
N ALA A 130 0.31 -5.03 -9.81
CA ALA A 130 0.35 -3.70 -9.23
C ALA A 130 1.42 -3.58 -8.11
N ILE A 131 1.47 -4.57 -7.22
CA ILE A 131 2.49 -4.62 -6.15
C ILE A 131 3.88 -4.76 -6.75
N PHE A 132 4.05 -5.66 -7.73
CA PHE A 132 5.34 -5.90 -8.39
C PHE A 132 5.90 -4.61 -9.01
N HIS A 133 5.09 -3.88 -9.78
CA HIS A 133 5.51 -2.58 -10.34
C HIS A 133 5.86 -1.58 -9.23
N GLY A 134 5.15 -1.61 -8.09
CA GLY A 134 5.50 -0.85 -6.90
C GLY A 134 6.88 -1.12 -6.34
N VAL A 135 7.23 -2.40 -6.20
CA VAL A 135 8.55 -2.82 -5.73
C VAL A 135 9.62 -2.32 -6.70
N VAL A 136 9.41 -2.48 -8.01
CA VAL A 136 10.35 -1.98 -9.04
C VAL A 136 10.53 -0.47 -8.93
N ILE A 137 9.44 0.29 -8.82
CA ILE A 137 9.50 1.75 -8.64
C ILE A 137 10.27 2.10 -7.36
N GLY A 138 9.95 1.49 -6.22
CA GLY A 138 10.62 1.77 -4.94
C GLY A 138 12.12 1.45 -4.98
N LEU A 139 12.53 0.38 -5.68
CA LEU A 139 13.94 0.05 -5.88
C LEU A 139 14.64 1.10 -6.76
N LEU A 140 14.02 1.50 -7.87
CA LEU A 140 14.56 2.54 -8.74
C LEU A 140 14.67 3.89 -8.01
N GLU A 141 13.67 4.28 -7.23
CA GLU A 141 13.71 5.49 -6.41
C GLU A 141 14.82 5.43 -5.36
N LEU A 142 15.02 4.28 -4.72
CA LEU A 142 16.10 4.11 -3.74
C LEU A 142 17.48 4.24 -4.39
N LEU A 143 17.66 3.68 -5.60
CA LEU A 143 18.90 3.84 -6.38
C LEU A 143 19.15 5.30 -6.77
N MET A 144 18.11 6.02 -7.19
CA MET A 144 18.23 7.45 -7.53
C MET A 144 18.57 8.30 -6.30
N VAL A 145 17.91 8.06 -5.16
CA VAL A 145 18.17 8.76 -3.90
C VAL A 145 19.59 8.49 -3.37
N ASN A 146 20.13 7.29 -3.62
CA ASN A 146 21.50 6.95 -3.22
C ASN A 146 22.56 7.57 -4.15
N SER A 147 22.18 7.83 -5.41
CA SER A 147 23.08 8.39 -6.42
C SER A 147 23.13 9.92 -6.42
N THR A 148 22.19 10.59 -5.75
CA THR A 148 22.20 12.05 -5.59
C THR A 148 23.11 12.45 -4.41
N PRO A 149 24.30 13.03 -4.66
CA PRO A 149 25.11 13.63 -3.60
C PRO A 149 24.36 14.83 -3.03
N ILE A 150 24.43 15.01 -1.70
CA ILE A 150 23.96 16.23 -1.05
C ILE A 150 24.84 17.37 -1.57
N ALA A 151 24.33 18.14 -2.53
CA ALA A 151 25.06 19.23 -3.13
C ALA A 151 25.44 20.25 -2.03
N VAL A 152 26.73 20.34 -1.75
CA VAL A 152 27.32 21.47 -1.02
C VAL A 152 27.05 22.71 -1.87
N PRO A 153 26.48 23.80 -1.32
CA PRO A 153 26.26 25.01 -2.10
C PRO A 153 27.60 25.49 -2.66
N THR A 154 27.77 25.41 -3.98
CA THR A 154 28.87 26.10 -4.66
C THR A 154 28.64 27.59 -4.40
N LYS A 155 29.65 28.27 -3.84
CA LYS A 155 29.65 29.71 -3.58
C LYS A 155 29.44 30.49 -4.88
N THR A 156 28.20 30.64 -5.32
CA THR A 156 27.83 31.59 -6.37
C THR A 156 27.82 32.97 -5.71
N LYS A 157 28.66 33.87 -6.23
CA LYS A 157 29.13 35.13 -5.62
C LYS A 157 28.06 36.20 -5.30
N GLU A 158 26.78 35.89 -5.23
CA GLU A 158 25.70 36.88 -5.07
C GLU A 158 24.72 36.64 -3.92
N SER A 159 24.94 35.63 -3.06
CA SER A 159 24.07 35.40 -1.91
C SER A 159 24.81 35.71 -0.60
N SER A 160 24.42 36.81 0.06
CA SER A 160 24.77 37.13 1.43
C SER A 160 24.08 36.17 2.40
N LYS A 161 24.44 34.89 2.36
CA LYS A 161 24.00 33.88 3.33
C LYS A 161 25.07 33.71 4.40
N THR A 162 24.63 33.65 5.65
CA THR A 162 25.51 33.41 6.79
C THR A 162 25.96 31.94 6.77
N GLU A 163 27.14 31.62 7.32
CA GLU A 163 27.60 30.22 7.43
C GLU A 163 26.60 29.34 8.22
N GLU A 164 25.87 29.92 9.19
CA GLU A 164 24.76 29.25 9.89
C GLU A 164 23.57 28.94 8.97
N ASP A 165 23.24 29.82 8.02
CA ASP A 165 22.13 29.62 7.09
C ASP A 165 22.44 28.48 6.11
N GLU A 166 23.68 28.42 5.60
CA GLU A 166 24.13 27.33 4.72
C GLU A 166 24.14 25.97 5.44
N LYS A 167 24.55 25.96 6.72
CA LYS A 167 24.56 24.75 7.54
C LYS A 167 23.14 24.26 7.83
N ASN A 168 22.22 25.17 8.18
CA ASN A 168 20.81 24.85 8.40
C ASN A 168 20.13 24.33 7.11
N GLU A 169 20.42 24.93 5.95
CA GLU A 169 19.90 24.45 4.66
C GLU A 169 20.42 23.05 4.29
N LEU A 170 21.69 22.77 4.57
CA LEU A 170 22.29 21.45 4.34
C LEU A 170 21.67 20.39 5.25
N GLU A 171 21.49 20.70 6.54
CA GLU A 171 20.83 19.83 7.51
C GLU A 171 19.38 19.54 7.09
N GLN A 172 18.64 20.57 6.69
CA GLN A 172 17.26 20.42 6.23
C GLN A 172 17.17 19.54 4.97
N LYS A 173 18.04 19.75 3.96
CA LYS A 173 18.11 18.90 2.76
C LYS A 173 18.44 17.45 3.10
N SER A 174 19.40 17.23 4.02
CA SER A 174 19.77 15.89 4.48
C SER A 174 18.61 15.17 5.18
N GLN A 175 17.82 15.92 5.98
CA GLN A 175 16.68 15.38 6.70
C GLN A 175 15.53 15.05 5.76
N ILE A 176 15.27 15.88 4.75
CA ILE A 176 14.30 15.60 3.69
C ILE A 176 14.69 14.33 2.92
N GLN A 177 15.96 14.19 2.52
CA GLN A 177 16.45 13.00 1.81
C GLN A 177 16.33 11.73 2.68
N ARG A 178 16.68 11.83 3.97
CA ARG A 178 16.52 10.74 4.94
C ARG A 178 15.06 10.33 5.09
N ASN A 179 14.16 11.29 5.25
CA ASN A 179 12.72 11.03 5.38
C ASN A 179 12.15 10.41 4.09
N ARG A 180 12.57 10.88 2.91
CA ARG A 180 12.20 10.27 1.63
C ARG A 180 12.66 8.81 1.56
N ARG A 181 13.91 8.53 1.92
CA ARG A 181 14.45 7.16 1.95
C ARG A 181 13.68 6.26 2.90
N LEU A 182 13.39 6.72 4.12
CA LEU A 182 12.62 5.96 5.10
C LEU A 182 11.21 5.66 4.59
N LYS A 183 10.55 6.62 3.94
CA LYS A 183 9.23 6.42 3.32
C LYS A 183 9.27 5.35 2.23
N VAL A 184 10.26 5.40 1.32
CA VAL A 184 10.43 4.39 0.27
C VAL A 184 10.71 3.01 0.86
N MET A 185 11.57 2.93 1.88
CA MET A 185 11.87 1.66 2.56
C MET A 185 10.65 1.07 3.26
N LYS A 186 9.85 1.87 3.97
CA LYS A 186 8.58 1.43 4.56
C LYS A 186 7.65 0.85 3.49
N GLN A 187 7.49 1.55 2.36
CA GLN A 187 6.65 1.07 1.25
C GLN A 187 7.18 -0.23 0.65
N LEU A 188 8.49 -0.37 0.47
CA LEU A 188 9.11 -1.62 -0.02
C LEU A 188 8.88 -2.80 0.94
N VAL A 189 8.94 -2.58 2.25
CA VAL A 189 8.63 -3.61 3.25
C VAL A 189 7.16 -4.02 3.16
N VAL A 190 6.24 -3.06 3.03
CA VAL A 190 4.81 -3.33 2.86
C VAL A 190 4.53 -4.10 1.58
N ASP A 191 5.01 -3.60 0.43
CA ASP A 191 4.79 -4.21 -0.88
C ASP A 191 5.47 -5.60 -0.95
N GLY A 192 6.66 -5.76 -0.37
CA GLY A 192 7.36 -7.03 -0.28
C GLY A 192 6.60 -8.08 0.54
N CYS A 193 5.99 -7.70 1.66
CA CYS A 193 5.13 -8.60 2.43
C CYS A 193 3.84 -8.94 1.68
N ASP A 194 3.23 -7.94 1.04
CA ASP A 194 1.94 -8.10 0.36
C ASP A 194 2.05 -8.89 -0.95
N LEU A 195 3.23 -8.96 -1.57
CA LEU A 195 3.50 -9.75 -2.79
C LEU A 195 3.17 -11.25 -2.62
N PHE A 196 3.31 -11.77 -1.40
CA PHE A 196 3.04 -13.18 -1.09
C PHE A 196 1.56 -13.48 -0.83
N VAL A 197 0.72 -12.44 -0.66
CA VAL A 197 -0.69 -12.61 -0.31
C VAL A 197 -1.55 -13.12 -1.47
N PRO A 198 -1.42 -12.64 -2.72
CA PRO A 198 -2.17 -13.21 -3.86
C PRO A 198 -1.61 -14.56 -4.35
N GLY A 199 -0.38 -14.92 -3.97
CA GLY A 199 0.31 -16.12 -4.45
C GLY A 199 -0.49 -17.42 -4.26
N PRO A 200 -1.03 -17.71 -3.07
CA PRO A 200 -1.85 -18.90 -2.85
C PRO A 200 -3.16 -18.92 -3.63
N SER A 201 -3.79 -17.76 -3.85
CA SER A 201 -5.05 -17.66 -4.62
C SER A 201 -4.84 -17.85 -6.11
N THR A 202 -3.68 -17.47 -6.63
CA THR A 202 -3.32 -17.60 -8.06
C THR A 202 -2.67 -18.94 -8.38
N GLY A 203 -2.26 -19.70 -7.36
CA GLY A 203 -1.50 -20.96 -7.52
C GLY A 203 -0.02 -20.75 -7.85
N TRP A 204 0.47 -19.51 -7.88
CA TRP A 204 1.87 -19.22 -8.24
C TRP A 204 2.87 -19.54 -7.13
N LEU A 205 2.46 -19.40 -5.87
CA LEU A 205 3.33 -19.60 -4.71
C LEU A 205 2.66 -20.50 -3.68
N VAL A 206 3.37 -21.54 -3.25
CA VAL A 206 2.93 -22.43 -2.16
C VAL A 206 3.41 -21.85 -0.84
N VAL A 207 2.69 -20.85 -0.33
CA VAL A 207 2.94 -20.24 0.99
C VAL A 207 1.90 -20.74 1.97
N SER A 208 2.36 -21.20 3.15
CA SER A 208 1.42 -21.66 4.17
C SER A 208 0.52 -20.52 4.65
N SER A 209 -0.72 -20.89 4.94
CA SER A 209 -1.77 -20.04 5.49
C SER A 209 -1.29 -19.16 6.66
N THR A 210 -0.47 -19.71 7.56
CA THR A 210 0.10 -19.02 8.73
C THR A 210 1.12 -17.96 8.33
N LYS A 211 2.01 -18.27 7.38
CA LYS A 211 3.04 -17.33 6.89
C LYS A 211 2.38 -16.12 6.22
N VAL A 212 1.34 -16.33 5.43
CA VAL A 212 0.55 -15.24 4.84
C VAL A 212 -0.06 -14.36 5.94
N GLY A 213 -0.60 -14.96 7.01
CA GLY A 213 -1.10 -14.23 8.17
C GLY A 213 -0.02 -13.32 8.78
N VAL A 214 1.18 -13.85 9.05
CA VAL A 214 2.28 -13.07 9.63
C VAL A 214 2.70 -11.91 8.71
N LEU A 215 2.86 -12.16 7.41
CA LEU A 215 3.22 -11.12 6.45
C LEU A 215 2.15 -10.03 6.37
N MET A 216 0.87 -10.42 6.38
CA MET A 216 -0.25 -9.47 6.43
C MET A 216 -0.26 -8.66 7.73
N THR A 217 0.11 -9.23 8.88
CA THR A 217 0.25 -8.50 10.14
C THR A 217 1.32 -7.44 10.03
N VAL A 218 2.52 -7.79 9.57
CA VAL A 218 3.64 -6.85 9.41
C VAL A 218 3.26 -5.71 8.47
N SER A 219 2.74 -6.02 7.28
CA SER A 219 2.37 -4.99 6.30
C SER A 219 1.24 -4.08 6.80
N SER A 220 0.28 -4.61 7.57
CA SER A 220 -0.82 -3.83 8.14
C SER A 220 -0.35 -2.88 9.24
N VAL A 221 0.55 -3.32 10.12
CA VAL A 221 1.10 -2.47 11.18
C VAL A 221 1.95 -1.34 10.58
N VAL A 222 2.85 -1.66 9.66
CA VAL A 222 3.71 -0.64 9.02
C VAL A 222 2.89 0.35 8.20
N ALA A 223 1.94 -0.11 7.37
CA ALA A 223 1.06 0.80 6.64
C ALA A 223 0.14 1.61 7.58
N GLY A 224 -0.22 1.04 8.73
CA GLY A 224 -1.03 1.69 9.75
C GLY A 224 -0.32 2.89 10.39
N THR A 225 1.00 2.86 10.56
CA THR A 225 1.74 3.99 11.14
C THR A 225 1.65 5.24 10.28
N ASP A 226 1.71 5.10 8.95
CA ASP A 226 1.65 6.25 8.04
C ASP A 226 0.24 6.87 8.02
N ILE A 227 -0.80 6.04 8.15
CA ILE A 227 -2.19 6.50 8.30
C ILE A 227 -2.37 7.19 9.66
N TRP A 228 -1.79 6.64 10.72
CA TRP A 228 -1.83 7.23 12.06
C TRP A 228 -1.21 8.63 12.05
N GLU A 229 0.00 8.78 11.53
CA GLU A 229 0.69 10.07 11.40
C GLU A 229 -0.16 11.08 10.61
N ARG A 230 -0.74 10.66 9.47
CA ARG A 230 -1.62 11.51 8.65
C ARG A 230 -2.83 12.02 9.44
N VAL A 231 -3.53 11.12 10.13
CA VAL A 231 -4.77 11.43 10.84
C VAL A 231 -4.52 12.29 12.07
N GLN A 232 -3.39 12.11 12.77
CA GLN A 232 -3.05 12.98 13.90
C GLN A 232 -2.54 14.35 13.46
N GLY A 233 -1.83 14.43 12.33
CA GLY A 233 -1.38 15.72 11.77
C GLY A 233 -2.47 16.56 11.13
N SER A 234 -3.68 16.01 10.95
CA SER A 234 -4.81 16.67 10.29
C SER A 234 -5.80 17.35 11.27
N GLY A 235 -5.49 17.47 12.56
CA GLY A 235 -6.39 18.14 13.51
C GLY A 235 -5.74 18.54 14.82
#